data_AF-A0A645IU82-F1
#
_entry.id   AF-A0A645IU82-F1
#
_cell.length_a   1.000
_cell.length_b   1.000
_cell.length_c   1.000
_cell.angle_alpha   90.00
_cell.angle_beta   90.00
_cell.angle_gamma   90.00
#
_symmetry.space_group_name_H-M   'P 1'
#
loop_
_entity.id
_entity.type
_entity.pdbx_description
1 polymer ?
#
loop_
_entity_poly.entity_id
_entity_poly.type
_entity_poly.pdbx_seq_one_letter_code
_entity_poly.pdbx_strand_id
1 'polypeptide(L)' 'MPNTSTWALTNATLAYAVQLADKGWKQACRDNTSLALGLNTVAGQITYPGVADAFGLGYTKPADILA' A
#
# COMPACT_ATOMS: atom_id res chain seq x y z
N MET A 1 12.39 -22.69 -6.13
CA MET A 1 13.49 -21.95 -5.47
C MET A 1 12.93 -20.93 -4.47
N PRO A 2 12.20 -21.36 -3.42
CA PRO A 2 11.59 -20.43 -2.47
C PRO A 2 12.61 -19.66 -1.63
N ASN A 3 13.73 -20.29 -1.25
CA ASN A 3 14.71 -19.69 -0.33
C ASN A 3 15.32 -18.39 -0.88
N THR A 4 15.83 -18.40 -2.11
CA THR A 4 16.46 -17.21 -2.71
C THR A 4 15.45 -16.09 -2.95
N SER A 5 14.23 -16.42 -3.42
CA SER A 5 13.19 -15.42 -3.67
C SER A 5 12.66 -14.81 -2.38
N THR A 6 12.55 -15.58 -1.30
CA THR A 6 12.15 -15.06 0.02
C THR A 6 13.14 -14.03 0.51
N TRP A 7 14.44 -14.35 0.51
CA TRP A 7 15.48 -13.39 0.92
C TRP A 7 15.46 -12.11 0.08
N ALA A 8 15.31 -12.24 -1.24
CA ALA A 8 15.22 -11.08 -2.12
C ALA A 8 14.00 -10.19 -1.80
N LEU A 9 12.83 -10.80 -1.62
CA LEU A 9 11.59 -10.09 -1.33
C LEU A 9 11.61 -9.45 0.06
N THR A 10 12.06 -10.17 1.10
CA THR A 10 12.09 -9.64 2.46
C THR A 10 13.10 -8.50 2.57
N ASN A 11 14.27 -8.60 1.94
CA ASN A 11 15.22 -7.49 1.90
C ASN A 11 14.63 -6.22 1.27
N ALA A 12 13.79 -6.36 0.24
CA ALA A 12 13.12 -5.23 -0.40
C ALA A 12 11.94 -4.67 0.42
N THR A 13 11.23 -5.52 1.16
CA THR A 13 9.97 -5.15 1.86
C THR A 13 10.15 -4.81 3.34
N LEU A 14 11.24 -5.24 3.98
CA LEU A 14 11.44 -5.10 5.42
C LEU A 14 11.41 -3.64 5.90
N ALA A 15 12.01 -2.71 5.15
CA ALA A 15 12.00 -1.30 5.50
C ALA A 15 10.58 -0.70 5.52
N TYR A 16 9.69 -1.16 4.64
CA TYR A 16 8.28 -0.75 4.62
C TYR A 16 7.49 -1.40 5.77
N ALA A 17 7.78 -2.67 6.07
CA ALA A 17 7.15 -3.39 7.18
C ALA A 17 7.45 -2.73 8.53
N VAL A 18 8.69 -2.30 8.77
CA VAL A 18 9.09 -1.56 9.98
C VAL A 18 8.36 -0.21 10.06
N GLN A 19 8.33 0.57 8.97
CA GLN A 19 7.60 1.85 8.94
C GLN A 19 6.11 1.69 9.27
N LEU A 20 5.48 0.63 8.74
CA LEU A 20 4.09 0.30 9.04
C LEU A 20 3.88 -0.08 10.51
N ALA A 21 4.79 -0.88 11.07
CA ALA A 21 4.71 -1.31 12.46
C ALA A 21 4.87 -0.15 13.44
N ASP A 22 5.82 0.76 13.18
CA ASP A 22 6.14 1.86 14.09
C ASP A 22 5.10 2.98 14.06
N LYS A 23 4.57 3.30 12.87
CA LYS A 23 3.75 4.51 12.64
C LYS A 23 2.28 4.21 12.34
N GLY A 24 1.95 2.96 12.04
CA GLY A 24 0.67 2.60 11.44
C GLY A 24 0.57 3.02 9.97
N TRP A 25 -0.40 2.45 9.26
CA TRP A 25 -0.53 2.62 7.81
C TRP A 25 -0.79 4.06 7.37
N LYS A 26 -1.65 4.80 8.09
CA LYS A 26 -2.05 6.16 7.66
C LYS A 26 -0.86 7.14 7.71
N GLN A 27 -0.08 7.11 8.80
CA GLN A 27 1.10 7.97 8.90
C GLN A 27 2.25 7.47 8.01
N ALA A 28 2.48 6.16 7.94
CA ALA A 28 3.51 5.60 7.07
C ALA A 28 3.27 5.94 5.59
N CYS A 29 2.02 5.90 5.12
CA CYS A 29 1.67 6.30 3.75
C CYS A 29 1.80 7.82 3.53
N ARG A 30 1.52 8.66 4.53
CA ARG A 30 1.76 10.10 4.42
C ARG A 30 3.25 10.43 4.29
N ASP A 31 4.09 9.74 5.05
CA ASP A 31 5.54 9.96 5.06
C ASP A 31 6.24 9.34 3.84
N ASN A 32 5.66 8.29 3.25
CA ASN A 32 6.26 7.52 2.16
C ASN A 32 5.31 7.38 0.97
N THR A 33 5.55 8.19 -0.07
CA THR A 33 4.74 8.20 -1.29
C THR A 33 4.73 6.84 -2.00
N SER A 34 5.84 6.10 -2.01
CA SER A 34 5.87 4.76 -2.61
C SER A 34 4.95 3.79 -1.89
N LEU A 35 4.86 3.89 -0.57
CA LEU A 35 3.91 3.11 0.24
C LEU A 35 2.46 3.53 -0.04
N ALA A 36 2.19 4.84 -0.17
CA ALA A 36 0.86 5.36 -0.50
C ALA A 36 0.34 4.87 -1.86
N LEU A 37 1.21 4.79 -2.87
CA LEU A 37 0.86 4.26 -4.19
C LEU A 37 0.51 2.77 -4.17
N GLY A 38 0.96 2.03 -3.15
CA GLY A 38 0.61 0.62 -2.94
C GLY A 38 -0.78 0.39 -2.32
N LEU A 39 -1.48 1.43 -1.86
CA LEU A 39 -2.82 1.29 -1.27
C LEU A 39 -3.85 0.89 -2.33
N ASN A 40 -4.49 -0.26 -2.11
CA ASN A 40 -5.54 -0.77 -3.00
C ASN A 40 -6.94 -0.58 -2.40
N THR A 41 -7.10 -0.83 -1.10
CA THR A 41 -8.38 -0.73 -0.41
C THR A 41 -8.21 -0.16 0.99
N VAL A 42 -9.14 0.67 1.42
CA VAL A 42 -9.22 1.21 2.78
C VAL A 42 -10.67 1.37 3.17
N ALA A 43 -11.07 0.82 4.33
CA ALA A 43 -12.41 1.03 4.91
C ALA A 43 -13.59 0.79 3.93
N GLY A 44 -13.47 -0.18 3.02
CA GLY A 44 -14.49 -0.50 2.01
C GLY A 44 -14.42 0.33 0.72
N GLN A 45 -13.48 1.27 0.61
CA GLN A 45 -13.23 2.07 -0.60
C GLN A 45 -12.05 1.50 -1.40
N ILE A 46 -12.10 1.61 -2.72
CA ILE A 46 -11.01 1.24 -3.61
C ILE A 46 -10.17 2.48 -3.93
N THR A 47 -8.87 2.39 -3.66
CA THR A 47 -7.93 3.50 -3.79
C THR A 47 -6.96 3.36 -4.95
N TYR A 48 -7.01 2.22 -5.64
CA TYR A 48 -6.20 1.96 -6.82
C TYR A 48 -7.07 2.00 -8.09
N PRO A 49 -6.78 2.90 -9.05
CA PRO A 49 -7.65 3.13 -10.19
C PRO A 49 -7.79 1.89 -11.08
N GLY A 50 -6.69 1.14 -11.30
CA GLY A 50 -6.73 -0.05 -12.15
C GLY A 50 -7.64 -1.17 -11.61
N VAL A 51 -7.84 -1.24 -10.29
CA VAL A 51 -8.77 -2.20 -9.67
C VAL A 51 -10.21 -1.69 -9.82
N ALA A 52 -10.43 -0.40 -9.59
CA ALA A 52 -11.75 0.22 -9.79
C ALA A 52 -12.24 0.03 -11.24
N ASP A 53 -11.36 0.31 -12.21
CA ASP A 53 -11.66 0.20 -13.64
C ASP A 53 -11.90 -1.26 -14.07
N ALA A 54 -11.08 -2.20 -13.58
CA ALA A 54 -11.22 -3.62 -13.92
C ALA A 54 -12.52 -4.25 -13.44
N PHE A 55 -13.07 -3.78 -12.31
CA PHE A 55 -14.27 -4.34 -11.70
C PHE A 55 -15.50 -3.42 -11.78
N GLY A 56 -15.39 -2.24 -12.42
CA GLY A 56 -16.48 -1.27 -12.54
C GLY A 56 -16.94 -0.70 -11.18
N LEU A 57 -16.02 -0.56 -10.23
CA LEU A 57 -16.29 -0.13 -8.86
C LEU A 57 -15.91 1.33 -8.63
N GLY A 58 -16.41 1.92 -7.53
CA GLY A 58 -16.11 3.31 -7.18
C GLY A 58 -14.64 3.51 -6.79
N TYR A 59 -13.99 4.49 -7.41
CA TYR A 59 -12.63 4.91 -7.10
C TYR A 59 -12.63 6.09 -6.12
N THR A 60 -11.81 6.01 -5.07
CA THR A 60 -11.54 7.10 -4.12
C THR A 60 -10.05 7.43 -4.14
N LYS A 61 -9.66 8.71 -4.21
CA LYS A 61 -8.23 9.04 -4.27
C LYS A 61 -7.58 8.75 -2.91
N PRO A 62 -6.37 8.15 -2.87
CA PRO A 62 -5.63 7.95 -1.63
C PRO A 62 -5.44 9.24 -0.82
N ALA A 63 -5.27 10.38 -1.50
CA ALA A 63 -5.13 11.69 -0.85
C ALA A 63 -6.35 12.10 -0.01
N ASP A 64 -7.57 11.74 -0.45
CA ASP A 64 -8.80 12.09 0.27
C ASP A 64 -8.94 11.29 1.58
N ILE A 65 -8.31 10.11 1.66
CA ILE A 65 -8.31 9.21 2.82
C ILE A 65 -7.16 9.52 3.79
N LEU A 66 -6.02 9.93 3.23
CA LEU A 66 -4.81 10.26 3.97
C LEU A 66 -4.82 11.68 4.56
N ALA A 67 -5.78 12.53 4.18
CA ALA A 67 -6.06 13.81 4.83
C ALA A 67 -6.19 13.65 6.37
#